data_AF-A0A4Z1I672-F1
#
_entry.id   AF-A0A4Z1I672-F1
#
_cell.length_a   1.000
_cell.length_b   1.000
_cell.length_c   1.000
_cell.angle_alpha   90.00
_cell.angle_beta   90.00
_cell.angle_gamma   90.00
#
_symmetry.space_group_name_H-M   'P 1'
#
loop_
_entity.id
_entity.type
_entity.pdbx_description
1 polymer ?
#
loop_
_entity_poly.entity_id
_entity_poly.type
_entity_poly.pdbx_seq_one_letter_code
_entity_poly.pdbx_strand_id
1 'polypeptide(L)'
;MASNFEEEGPFGEAAPEILEDRIWVDGCWDFFHHGHAGAMLQARQLGNELVVGIHSDESILENKGPTVMTLQERIAAVDACRWVTQSVSYAPYVTSLPWISHYGCKYVVHGDDITSDSSGEDCYRFVKAAGRFKVVKRTPSISTTDLVGRMLLCTRTHFIKSLPKLLAGEDGSGTPEERHSEGKAMTERMRMYASDETGLKPGSSVWFWKASIAAREDETENE
;
A
#
# COMPACT_ATOMS: atom_id res chain seq x y z
N MET A 1 -7.50 28.47 -9.22
CA MET A 1 -6.19 28.92 -8.70
C MET A 1 -5.62 27.72 -7.97
N ALA A 2 -4.48 27.20 -8.40
CA ALA A 2 -3.80 26.16 -7.64
C ALA A 2 -3.32 26.80 -6.34
N SER A 3 -3.86 26.35 -5.21
CA SER A 3 -3.40 26.72 -3.88
C SER A 3 -2.07 26.01 -3.62
N ASN A 4 -0.99 26.78 -3.50
CA ASN A 4 0.37 26.29 -3.15
C ASN A 4 0.45 25.85 -1.67
N PHE A 5 -0.44 24.95 -1.25
CA PHE A 5 -0.49 24.42 0.11
C PHE A 5 0.83 23.73 0.53
N GLU A 6 1.63 23.26 -0.42
CA GLU A 6 2.94 22.65 -0.15
C GLU A 6 4.01 23.68 0.26
N GLU A 7 3.88 24.94 -0.15
CA GLU A 7 4.81 26.03 0.22
C GLU A 7 4.53 26.59 1.62
N GLU A 8 3.31 26.43 2.15
CA GLU A 8 2.93 26.94 3.47
C GLU A 8 3.46 26.09 4.64
N GLY A 9 4.14 24.98 4.34
CA GLY A 9 4.72 24.07 5.33
C GLY A 9 3.71 23.07 5.91
N PRO A 10 4.14 22.24 6.88
CA PRO A 10 3.25 21.25 7.47
C PRO A 10 2.12 21.91 8.27
N PHE A 11 0.90 21.39 8.13
CA PHE A 11 -0.30 21.93 8.78
C PHE A 11 -0.45 21.47 10.22
N GLY A 12 -0.98 22.38 11.04
CA GLY A 12 -1.36 22.10 12.42
C GLY A 12 -0.25 22.45 13.42
N GLU A 13 -0.42 21.99 14.65
CA GLU A 13 0.58 22.15 15.70
C GLU A 13 1.67 21.08 15.56
N ALA A 14 2.93 21.50 15.68
CA ALA A 14 4.05 20.58 15.66
C ALA A 14 3.98 19.64 16.87
N ALA A 15 4.31 18.37 16.65
CA ALA A 15 4.46 17.39 17.72
C ALA A 15 5.51 17.88 18.73
N PRO A 16 5.27 17.65 20.05
CA PRO A 16 6.15 18.14 21.10
C PRO A 16 7.54 17.49 21.07
N GLU A 17 7.65 16.29 20.49
CA GLU A 17 8.89 15.54 20.36
C GLU A 17 8.87 14.63 19.12
N ILE A 18 10.06 14.16 18.73
CA ILE A 18 10.26 13.19 17.65
C ILE A 18 10.43 11.80 18.26
N LEU A 19 9.57 10.87 17.86
CA LEU A 19 9.51 9.51 18.39
C LEU A 19 10.10 8.48 17.40
N GLU A 20 10.85 7.49 17.93
CA GLU A 20 11.43 6.40 17.14
C GLU A 20 10.39 5.41 16.60
N ASP A 21 9.31 5.23 17.35
CA ASP A 21 8.22 4.31 17.11
C ASP A 21 7.02 5.00 16.42
N ARG A 22 7.12 6.28 16.08
CA ARG A 22 6.18 6.93 15.16
C ARG A 22 6.77 6.94 13.76
N ILE A 23 6.13 6.19 12.87
CA ILE A 23 6.62 5.93 11.52
C ILE A 23 5.85 6.78 10.53
N TRP A 24 6.58 7.41 9.61
CA TRP A 24 6.02 8.10 8.47
C TRP A 24 6.08 7.21 7.22
N VAL A 25 4.99 7.15 6.47
CA VAL A 25 4.97 6.66 5.09
C VAL A 25 4.26 7.70 4.24
N ASP A 26 4.68 7.89 3.00
CA ASP A 26 4.00 8.79 2.07
C ASP A 26 3.82 8.15 0.70
N GLY A 27 2.89 8.71 -0.07
CA GLY A 27 2.60 8.20 -1.38
C GLY A 27 1.39 8.84 -2.04
N CYS A 28 1.21 8.43 -3.29
CA CYS A 28 0.05 8.75 -4.11
C CYS A 28 -1.20 8.03 -3.57
N TRP A 29 -1.09 6.74 -3.24
CA TRP A 29 -2.20 5.87 -2.76
C TRP A 29 -3.39 5.73 -3.72
N ASP A 30 -3.19 6.04 -5.01
CA ASP A 30 -4.21 5.93 -6.03
C ASP A 30 -4.64 4.48 -6.29
N PHE A 31 -5.95 4.29 -6.47
CA PHE A 31 -6.59 2.98 -6.60
C PHE A 31 -6.17 2.01 -5.49
N PHE A 32 -6.42 2.43 -4.24
CA PHE A 32 -5.93 1.76 -3.05
C PHE A 32 -6.19 0.24 -3.06
N HIS A 33 -5.14 -0.54 -2.87
CA HIS A 33 -5.19 -1.99 -3.01
C HIS A 33 -4.33 -2.69 -1.94
N HIS A 34 -4.44 -4.02 -1.86
CA HIS A 34 -3.77 -4.82 -0.83
C HIS A 34 -2.23 -4.69 -0.82
N GLY A 35 -1.62 -4.23 -1.91
CA GLY A 35 -0.19 -3.87 -1.92
C GLY A 35 0.15 -2.65 -1.07
N HIS A 36 -0.69 -1.60 -1.08
CA HIS A 36 -0.52 -0.42 -0.23
C HIS A 36 -0.75 -0.78 1.23
N ALA A 37 -1.84 -1.52 1.50
CA ALA A 37 -2.14 -2.03 2.83
C ALA A 37 -0.99 -2.89 3.39
N GLY A 38 -0.34 -3.71 2.55
CA GLY A 38 0.83 -4.51 2.95
C GLY A 38 2.09 -3.69 3.24
N ALA A 39 2.32 -2.58 2.52
CA ALA A 39 3.40 -1.66 2.85
C ALA A 39 3.12 -0.94 4.19
N MET A 40 1.88 -0.50 4.40
CA MET A 40 1.44 0.13 5.66
C MET A 40 1.52 -0.84 6.84
N LEU A 41 1.15 -2.11 6.67
CA LEU A 41 1.32 -3.14 7.71
C LEU A 41 2.80 -3.32 8.08
N GLN A 42 3.69 -3.47 7.10
CA GLN A 42 5.12 -3.61 7.38
C GLN A 42 5.67 -2.37 8.08
N ALA A 43 5.25 -1.17 7.67
CA ALA A 43 5.63 0.08 8.34
C ALA A 43 5.09 0.16 9.77
N ARG A 44 3.82 -0.23 9.98
CA ARG A 44 3.18 -0.33 11.29
C ARG A 44 3.96 -1.23 12.23
N GLN A 45 4.45 -2.37 11.76
CA GLN A 45 5.21 -3.31 12.59
C GLN A 45 6.58 -2.78 13.05
N LEU A 46 7.06 -1.68 12.48
CA LEU A 46 8.31 -1.01 12.88
C LEU A 46 8.10 0.03 14.00
N GLY A 47 6.86 0.30 14.42
CA GLY A 47 6.54 1.30 15.43
C GLY A 47 5.16 1.14 16.08
N ASN A 48 4.80 2.08 16.94
CA ASN A 48 3.55 2.14 17.67
C ASN A 48 2.52 3.09 17.06
N GLU A 49 2.92 3.94 16.11
CA GLU A 49 2.01 4.79 15.34
C GLU A 49 2.44 4.87 13.87
N LEU A 50 1.48 4.94 12.96
CA LEU A 50 1.72 5.11 11.53
C LEU A 50 1.03 6.38 11.03
N VAL A 51 1.84 7.38 10.68
CA VAL A 51 1.40 8.61 10.03
C VAL A 51 1.58 8.47 8.52
N VAL A 52 0.50 8.68 7.77
CA VAL A 52 0.46 8.50 6.32
C VAL A 52 0.31 9.83 5.61
N GLY A 53 1.35 10.28 4.90
CA GLY A 53 1.30 11.40 3.99
C GLY A 53 0.61 11.05 2.67
N ILE A 54 -0.32 11.88 2.21
CA ILE A 54 -1.01 11.74 0.93
C ILE A 54 -0.68 12.95 0.06
N HIS A 55 -0.05 12.71 -1.08
CA HIS A 55 0.29 13.78 -2.03
C HIS A 55 -0.96 14.39 -2.68
N SER A 56 -0.88 15.68 -3.00
CA SER A 56 -1.91 16.42 -3.76
C SER A 56 -2.07 15.88 -5.19
N ASP A 57 -3.21 16.12 -5.83
CA ASP A 57 -3.40 15.72 -7.24
C ASP A 57 -2.44 16.49 -8.17
N GLU A 58 -2.17 17.75 -7.83
CA GLU A 58 -1.26 18.64 -8.56
C GLU A 58 0.20 18.16 -8.50
N SER A 59 0.71 17.82 -7.31
CA SER A 59 2.10 17.33 -7.18
C SER A 59 2.31 15.98 -7.85
N ILE A 60 1.33 15.09 -7.80
CA ILE A 60 1.40 13.80 -8.49
C ILE A 60 1.42 14.01 -10.01
N LEU A 61 0.59 14.92 -10.53
CA LEU A 61 0.54 15.25 -11.95
C LEU A 61 1.88 15.82 -12.45
N GLU A 62 2.52 16.70 -11.68
CA GLU A 62 3.81 17.29 -12.02
C GLU A 62 4.94 16.25 -12.08
N ASN A 63 4.95 15.30 -11.15
CA ASN A 63 6.09 14.39 -10.96
C ASN A 63 5.95 13.04 -11.64
N LYS A 64 4.73 12.58 -11.93
CA LYS A 64 4.49 11.22 -12.42
C LYS A 64 3.47 11.17 -13.54
N GLY A 65 2.29 11.73 -13.31
CA GLY A 65 1.12 11.62 -14.19
C GLY A 65 -0.18 11.68 -13.42
N PRO A 66 -1.33 11.77 -14.09
CA PRO A 66 -2.61 11.98 -13.42
C PRO A 66 -3.01 10.76 -12.56
N THR A 67 -3.76 11.03 -11.49
CA THR A 67 -4.45 10.02 -10.69
C THR A 67 -5.79 9.64 -11.30
N VAL A 68 -6.27 8.44 -10.99
CA VAL A 68 -7.65 8.02 -11.27
C VAL A 68 -8.58 8.55 -10.16
N MET A 69 -8.16 8.38 -8.90
CA MET A 69 -8.90 8.82 -7.72
C MET A 69 -8.47 10.23 -7.32
N THR A 70 -9.44 11.07 -6.97
CA THR A 70 -9.22 12.41 -6.38
C THR A 70 -8.51 12.32 -5.03
N LEU A 71 -7.88 13.41 -4.60
CA LEU A 71 -7.27 13.49 -3.26
C LEU A 71 -8.21 13.05 -2.13
N GLN A 72 -9.48 13.47 -2.16
CA GLN A 72 -10.45 13.12 -1.12
C GLN A 72 -10.75 11.63 -1.07
N GLU A 73 -10.87 10.97 -2.23
CA GLU A 73 -11.06 9.52 -2.29
C GLU A 73 -9.84 8.75 -1.78
N ARG A 74 -8.63 9.25 -2.09
CA ARG A 74 -7.38 8.66 -1.61
C ARG A 74 -7.22 8.81 -0.10
N ILE A 75 -7.57 9.97 0.47
CA ILE A 75 -7.62 10.18 1.93
C ILE A 75 -8.59 9.19 2.58
N ALA A 76 -9.83 9.08 2.06
CA ALA A 76 -10.83 8.18 2.62
C ALA A 76 -10.37 6.69 2.57
N ALA A 77 -9.67 6.28 1.51
CA ALA A 77 -9.11 4.94 1.41
C ALA A 77 -7.97 4.69 2.42
N VAL A 78 -7.12 5.69 2.65
CA VAL A 78 -6.05 5.64 3.65
C VAL A 78 -6.63 5.58 5.07
N ASP A 79 -7.61 6.41 5.39
CA ASP A 79 -8.27 6.43 6.70
C ASP A 79 -8.99 5.10 7.02
N ALA A 80 -9.48 4.41 5.99
CA ALA A 80 -10.11 3.09 6.14
C ALA A 80 -9.09 1.95 6.36
N CYS A 81 -7.79 2.19 6.17
CA CYS A 81 -6.76 1.19 6.38
C CYS A 81 -6.50 1.01 7.88
N ARG A 82 -6.78 -0.19 8.40
CA ARG A 82 -6.70 -0.56 9.84
C ARG A 82 -5.42 -0.12 10.55
N TRP A 83 -4.29 -0.13 9.86
CA TRP A 83 -2.99 0.15 10.44
C TRP A 83 -2.63 1.63 10.43
N VAL A 84 -3.45 2.50 9.86
CA VAL A 84 -3.21 3.94 9.84
C VAL A 84 -3.63 4.54 11.17
N THR A 85 -2.74 5.31 11.78
CA THR A 85 -3.04 6.07 13.01
C THR A 85 -3.49 7.49 12.69
N GLN A 86 -2.87 8.10 11.69
CA GLN A 86 -3.20 9.45 11.23
C GLN A 86 -2.91 9.59 9.73
N SER A 87 -3.83 10.18 8.98
CA SER A 87 -3.58 10.65 7.61
C SER A 87 -3.19 12.13 7.61
N VAL A 88 -2.33 12.51 6.67
CA VAL A 88 -1.87 13.88 6.45
C VAL A 88 -1.98 14.20 4.96
N SER A 89 -2.95 15.02 4.58
CA SER A 89 -3.13 15.45 3.21
C SER A 89 -2.09 16.48 2.77
N TYR A 90 -1.93 16.63 1.44
CA TYR A 90 -0.99 17.56 0.82
C TYR A 90 0.47 17.36 1.28
N ALA A 91 0.84 16.12 1.61
CA ALA A 91 2.21 15.78 1.92
C ALA A 91 3.12 16.00 0.69
N PRO A 92 4.32 16.57 0.85
CA PRO A 92 5.19 16.90 -0.26
C PRO A 92 5.61 15.64 -1.03
N TYR A 93 5.72 15.76 -2.36
CA TYR A 93 6.12 14.63 -3.22
C TYR A 93 7.57 14.18 -2.97
N VAL A 94 8.47 15.13 -2.73
CA VAL A 94 9.83 14.86 -2.22
C VAL A 94 9.78 14.92 -0.70
N THR A 95 10.03 13.80 -0.02
CA THR A 95 9.83 13.70 1.43
C THR A 95 10.72 14.67 2.18
N SER A 96 10.09 15.50 3.00
CA SER A 96 10.71 16.64 3.69
C SER A 96 10.98 16.33 5.16
N LEU A 97 12.23 16.54 5.61
CA LEU A 97 12.62 16.38 7.01
C LEU A 97 11.83 17.28 7.98
N PRO A 98 11.58 18.57 7.67
CA PRO A 98 10.67 19.42 8.44
C PRO A 98 9.27 18.82 8.59
N TRP A 99 8.68 18.27 7.54
CA TRP A 99 7.35 17.67 7.58
C TRP A 99 7.29 16.47 8.52
N ILE A 100 8.16 15.48 8.30
CA ILE A 100 8.12 14.28 9.13
C ILE A 100 8.46 14.58 10.60
N SER A 101 9.31 15.59 10.85
CA SER A 101 9.66 16.00 12.21
C SER A 101 8.53 16.80 12.86
N HIS A 102 7.79 17.60 12.09
CA HIS A 102 6.58 18.29 12.56
C HIS A 102 5.53 17.30 13.05
N TYR A 103 5.35 16.16 12.38
CA TYR A 103 4.44 15.10 12.84
C TYR A 103 5.07 14.14 13.86
N GLY A 104 6.28 14.44 14.36
CA GLY A 104 6.96 13.66 15.40
C GLY A 104 7.50 12.30 14.92
N CYS A 105 7.67 12.09 13.62
CA CYS A 105 8.09 10.80 13.06
C CYS A 105 9.61 10.76 12.87
N LYS A 106 10.34 9.86 13.56
CA LYS A 106 11.80 9.74 13.35
C LYS A 106 12.16 9.05 12.04
N TYR A 107 11.39 8.05 11.61
CA TYR A 107 11.73 7.25 10.42
C TYR A 107 10.68 7.37 9.32
N VAL A 108 11.17 7.41 8.09
CA VAL A 108 10.37 7.24 6.86
C VAL A 108 10.54 5.81 6.38
N VAL A 109 9.43 5.18 6.02
CA VAL A 109 9.40 3.86 5.41
C VAL A 109 8.87 3.96 3.98
N HIS A 110 9.53 3.28 3.05
CA HIS A 110 9.03 3.11 1.68
C HIS A 110 9.35 1.70 1.15
N GLY A 111 8.70 1.33 0.06
CA GLY A 111 9.05 0.14 -0.73
C GLY A 111 10.48 0.17 -1.27
N ASP A 112 10.93 -0.98 -1.76
CA ASP A 112 12.24 -1.20 -2.38
C ASP A 112 12.31 -0.77 -3.86
N ASP A 113 11.27 -0.09 -4.37
CA ASP A 113 11.22 0.48 -5.71
C ASP A 113 11.95 1.82 -5.84
N ILE A 114 12.41 2.11 -7.06
CA ILE A 114 13.04 3.37 -7.41
C ILE A 114 11.96 4.44 -7.53
N THR A 115 12.13 5.54 -6.80
CA THR A 115 11.22 6.69 -6.81
C THR A 115 12.00 7.93 -7.21
N SER A 116 11.65 8.52 -8.35
CA SER A 116 12.24 9.76 -8.84
C SER A 116 11.20 10.87 -8.93
N ASP A 117 11.63 12.10 -8.67
CA ASP A 117 10.87 13.31 -8.95
C ASP A 117 10.96 13.71 -10.43
N SER A 118 10.28 14.80 -10.81
CA SER A 118 10.28 15.32 -12.19
C SER A 118 11.68 15.68 -12.72
N SER A 119 12.64 15.94 -11.82
CA SER A 119 14.03 16.22 -12.16
C SER A 119 14.90 14.97 -12.26
N GLY A 120 14.35 13.79 -11.98
CA GLY A 120 15.05 12.51 -11.98
C GLY A 120 15.82 12.22 -10.69
N GLU A 121 15.67 13.04 -9.64
CA GLU A 121 16.33 12.83 -8.36
C GLU A 121 15.50 11.91 -7.46
N ASP A 122 16.17 11.16 -6.58
CA ASP A 122 15.52 10.29 -5.60
C ASP A 122 14.63 11.09 -4.63
N CYS A 123 13.33 10.76 -4.58
CA CYS A 123 12.35 11.43 -3.72
C CYS A 123 12.73 11.37 -2.22
N TYR A 124 13.52 10.37 -1.82
CA TYR A 124 13.92 10.16 -0.43
C TYR A 124 15.37 10.56 -0.14
N ARG A 125 16.04 11.29 -1.04
CA ARG A 125 17.46 11.68 -0.91
C ARG A 125 17.80 12.35 0.42
N PHE A 126 16.98 13.29 0.87
CA PHE A 126 17.23 14.04 2.12
C PHE A 126 17.07 13.16 3.37
N VAL A 127 16.05 12.30 3.39
CA VAL A 127 15.83 11.39 4.53
C VAL A 127 16.84 10.25 4.57
N LYS A 128 17.30 9.77 3.41
CA LYS A 128 18.42 8.83 3.29
C LYS A 128 19.73 9.45 3.80
N ALA A 129 20.06 10.67 3.36
CA ALA A 129 21.24 11.40 3.82
C ALA A 129 21.23 11.65 5.35
N ALA A 130 20.05 11.82 5.94
CA ALA A 130 19.87 11.96 7.39
C ALA A 130 19.87 10.62 8.17
N GLY A 131 20.00 9.47 7.50
CA GLY A 131 19.95 8.16 8.17
C GLY A 131 18.56 7.80 8.73
N ARG A 132 17.49 8.40 8.20
CA ARG A 132 16.10 8.28 8.68
C ARG A 132 15.21 7.45 7.76
N PHE A 133 15.78 6.75 6.78
CA PHE A 133 15.03 5.96 5.79
C PHE A 133 15.13 4.45 6.09
N LYS A 134 13.99 3.77 6.07
CA LYS A 134 13.85 2.31 6.23
C LYS A 134 13.11 1.74 5.01
N VAL A 135 13.45 0.52 4.62
CA VAL A 135 12.88 -0.14 3.42
C VAL A 135 12.03 -1.34 3.83
N VAL A 136 10.88 -1.49 3.19
CA VAL A 136 10.02 -2.67 3.27
C VAL A 136 9.85 -3.30 1.90
N LYS A 137 9.46 -4.58 1.84
CA LYS A 137 9.34 -5.28 0.57
C LYS A 137 8.03 -4.93 -0.12
N ARG A 138 8.10 -4.68 -1.42
CA ARG A 138 6.90 -4.53 -2.24
C ARG A 138 6.10 -5.83 -2.28
N THR A 139 4.77 -5.72 -2.23
CA THR A 139 3.88 -6.88 -2.41
C THR A 139 3.91 -7.32 -3.88
N PRO A 140 4.23 -8.59 -4.19
CA PRO A 140 4.33 -9.06 -5.56
C PRO A 140 2.97 -9.09 -6.24
N SER A 141 2.99 -8.96 -7.58
CA SER A 141 1.85 -9.20 -8.47
C SER A 141 0.63 -8.28 -8.25
N ILE A 142 0.84 -7.10 -7.68
CA ILE A 142 -0.19 -6.05 -7.55
C ILE A 142 0.42 -4.65 -7.75
N SER A 143 -0.26 -3.83 -8.54
CA SER A 143 0.00 -2.39 -8.68
C SER A 143 -1.20 -1.70 -9.32
N THR A 144 -1.31 -0.39 -9.17
CA THR A 144 -2.31 0.42 -9.90
C THR A 144 -2.20 0.19 -11.41
N THR A 145 -0.98 0.13 -11.96
CA THR A 145 -0.74 -0.15 -13.39
C THR A 145 -1.27 -1.51 -13.81
N ASP A 146 -1.04 -2.55 -13.00
CA ASP A 146 -1.55 -3.90 -13.25
C ASP A 146 -3.09 -3.92 -13.20
N LEU A 147 -3.70 -3.31 -12.18
CA LEU A 147 -5.16 -3.24 -12.07
C LEU A 147 -5.81 -2.49 -13.24
N VAL A 148 -5.26 -1.35 -13.64
CA VAL A 148 -5.70 -0.61 -14.83
C VAL A 148 -5.52 -1.44 -16.09
N GLY A 149 -4.39 -2.14 -16.23
CA GLY A 149 -4.14 -3.06 -17.35
C GLY A 149 -5.16 -4.18 -17.44
N ARG A 150 -5.57 -4.78 -16.31
CA ARG A 150 -6.63 -5.79 -16.28
C ARG A 150 -7.97 -5.24 -16.77
N MET A 151 -8.32 -4.02 -16.37
CA MET A 151 -9.56 -3.35 -16.80
C MET A 151 -9.54 -3.02 -18.29
N LEU A 152 -8.43 -2.50 -18.82
CA LEU A 152 -8.32 -2.09 -20.22
C LEU A 152 -8.20 -3.28 -21.18
N LEU A 153 -7.47 -4.33 -20.79
CA LEU A 153 -7.28 -5.52 -21.63
C LEU A 153 -8.46 -6.50 -21.53
N CYS A 154 -9.33 -6.34 -20.52
CA CYS A 154 -10.47 -7.23 -20.28
C CYS A 154 -10.10 -8.73 -20.22
N THR A 155 -8.88 -9.05 -19.78
CA THR A 155 -8.39 -10.43 -19.72
C THR A 155 -8.86 -11.14 -18.45
N ARG A 156 -8.97 -12.47 -18.50
CA ARG A 156 -9.29 -13.33 -17.35
C ARG A 156 -8.11 -14.20 -16.91
N THR A 157 -6.93 -13.98 -17.48
CA THR A 157 -5.72 -14.77 -17.22
C THR A 157 -5.20 -14.63 -15.80
N HIS A 158 -5.53 -13.53 -15.13
CA HIS A 158 -5.16 -13.25 -13.74
C HIS A 158 -6.11 -13.89 -12.70
N PHE A 159 -7.17 -14.58 -13.13
CA PHE A 159 -8.11 -15.23 -12.22
C PHE A 159 -7.51 -16.50 -11.61
N ILE A 160 -7.63 -16.60 -10.29
CA ILE A 160 -7.28 -17.82 -9.56
C ILE A 160 -8.38 -18.86 -9.79
N LYS A 161 -8.05 -19.96 -10.47
CA LYS A 161 -9.01 -21.04 -10.76
C LYS A 161 -9.41 -21.80 -9.51
N SER A 162 -8.43 -22.11 -8.65
CA SER A 162 -8.67 -22.76 -7.36
C SER A 162 -7.69 -22.24 -6.31
N LEU A 163 -8.19 -21.41 -5.39
CA LEU A 163 -7.38 -20.88 -4.29
C LEU A 163 -6.75 -22.00 -3.45
N PRO A 164 -7.45 -23.08 -3.03
CA PRO A 164 -6.82 -24.17 -2.30
C PRO A 164 -5.65 -24.83 -3.04
N LYS A 165 -5.79 -25.06 -4.36
CA LYS A 165 -4.72 -25.65 -5.17
C LYS A 165 -3.54 -24.70 -5.34
N LEU A 166 -3.81 -23.41 -5.54
CA LEU A 166 -2.76 -22.39 -5.60
C LEU A 166 -1.98 -22.31 -4.29
N LEU A 167 -2.67 -22.29 -3.15
CA LEU A 167 -2.02 -22.26 -1.83
C LEU A 167 -1.19 -23.54 -1.56
N ALA A 168 -1.61 -24.69 -2.10
CA ALA A 168 -0.86 -25.94 -2.03
C ALA A 168 0.34 -25.99 -3.01
N GLY A 169 0.42 -25.08 -3.98
CA GLY A 169 1.42 -25.09 -5.06
C GLY A 169 1.09 -26.02 -6.22
N GLU A 170 -0.16 -26.48 -6.33
CA GLU A 170 -0.65 -27.38 -7.38
C GLU A 170 -1.13 -26.63 -8.63
N ASP A 171 -1.42 -25.33 -8.50
CA ASP A 171 -1.88 -24.42 -9.57
C ASP A 171 -1.00 -23.17 -9.62
N GLY A 172 -1.01 -22.46 -10.74
CA GLY A 172 -0.14 -21.30 -11.00
C GLY A 172 0.88 -21.53 -12.13
N SER A 173 1.69 -20.51 -12.40
CA SER A 173 2.76 -20.52 -13.41
C SER A 173 4.11 -20.87 -12.80
N GLY A 174 5.06 -21.34 -13.63
CA GLY A 174 6.43 -21.63 -13.20
C GLY A 174 6.66 -23.09 -12.79
N THR A 175 7.83 -23.35 -12.21
CA THR A 175 8.26 -24.65 -11.72
C THR A 175 7.43 -25.09 -10.50
N PRO A 176 7.35 -26.41 -10.19
CA PRO A 176 6.71 -26.89 -8.97
C PRO A 176 7.24 -26.21 -7.68
N GLU A 177 8.54 -25.96 -7.61
CA GLU A 177 9.20 -25.31 -6.47
C GLU A 177 8.76 -23.85 -6.32
N GLU A 178 8.70 -23.10 -7.44
CA GLU A 178 8.20 -21.72 -7.45
C GLU A 178 6.74 -21.64 -7.02
N ARG A 179 5.88 -22.52 -7.55
CA ARG A 179 4.45 -22.56 -7.19
C ARG A 179 4.25 -22.85 -5.70
N HIS A 180 5.01 -23.78 -5.14
CA HIS A 180 4.94 -24.10 -3.72
C HIS A 180 5.45 -22.95 -2.83
N SER A 181 6.51 -22.25 -3.27
CA SER A 181 7.00 -21.05 -2.62
C SER A 181 5.97 -19.92 -2.64
N GLU A 182 5.33 -19.70 -3.80
CA GLU A 182 4.28 -18.69 -3.98
C GLU A 182 3.05 -18.99 -3.12
N GLY A 183 2.58 -20.25 -3.10
CA GLY A 183 1.45 -20.68 -2.27
C GLY A 183 1.70 -20.46 -0.78
N LYS A 184 2.91 -20.77 -0.29
CA LYS A 184 3.34 -20.47 1.08
C LYS A 184 3.37 -18.97 1.36
N ALA A 185 3.97 -18.18 0.46
CA ALA A 185 4.05 -16.74 0.61
C ALA A 185 2.67 -16.07 0.61
N MET A 186 1.74 -16.55 -0.22
CA MET A 186 0.34 -16.07 -0.23
C MET A 186 -0.39 -16.43 1.06
N THR A 187 -0.25 -17.67 1.54
CA THR A 187 -0.82 -18.10 2.82
C THR A 187 -0.35 -17.21 3.97
N GLU A 188 0.95 -16.89 4.00
CA GLU A 188 1.52 -16.03 5.01
C GLU A 188 1.01 -14.58 4.91
N ARG A 189 0.91 -14.03 3.68
CA ARG A 189 0.28 -12.72 3.48
C ARG A 189 -1.16 -12.66 3.96
N MET A 190 -1.95 -13.71 3.72
CA MET A 190 -3.33 -13.79 4.23
C MET A 190 -3.38 -13.74 5.76
N ARG A 191 -2.45 -14.41 6.46
CA ARG A 191 -2.33 -14.33 7.93
C ARG A 191 -1.91 -12.94 8.38
N MET A 192 -0.90 -12.36 7.74
CA MET A 192 -0.42 -11.02 8.06
C MET A 192 -1.55 -9.98 7.92
N TYR A 193 -2.35 -10.05 6.86
CA TYR A 193 -3.47 -9.11 6.65
C TYR A 193 -4.66 -9.35 7.58
N ALA A 194 -4.70 -10.50 8.26
CA ALA A 194 -5.67 -10.82 9.29
C ALA A 194 -5.21 -10.39 10.70
N SER A 195 -4.10 -9.67 10.82
CA SER A 195 -3.62 -9.13 12.09
C SER A 195 -4.54 -8.04 12.67
N ASP A 196 -4.35 -7.76 13.95
CA ASP A 196 -4.98 -6.63 14.64
C ASP A 196 -4.44 -5.27 14.14
N GLU A 197 -4.92 -4.18 14.73
CA GLU A 197 -4.50 -2.81 14.43
C GLU A 197 -3.02 -2.50 14.71
N THR A 198 -2.36 -3.35 15.49
CA THR A 198 -0.91 -3.25 15.72
C THR A 198 -0.11 -3.94 14.61
N GLY A 199 -0.74 -4.85 13.87
CA GLY A 199 -0.05 -5.68 12.88
C GLY A 199 0.78 -6.82 13.49
N LEU A 200 0.80 -6.97 14.81
CA LEU A 200 1.70 -7.89 15.53
C LEU A 200 0.96 -9.10 16.11
N LYS A 201 -0.35 -9.01 16.31
CA LYS A 201 -1.16 -10.10 16.90
C LYS A 201 -2.26 -10.53 15.94
N PRO A 202 -2.82 -11.75 16.11
CA PRO A 202 -4.00 -12.17 15.37
C PRO A 202 -5.18 -11.22 15.63
N GLY A 203 -5.91 -10.82 14.58
CA GLY A 203 -7.09 -9.96 14.67
C GLY A 203 -8.34 -10.64 14.11
N SER A 204 -8.42 -10.75 12.78
CA SER A 204 -9.52 -11.41 12.08
C SER A 204 -9.26 -12.91 11.91
N SER A 205 -10.32 -13.72 11.97
CA SER A 205 -10.24 -15.13 11.57
C SER A 205 -10.39 -15.28 10.04
N VAL A 206 -9.56 -16.11 9.41
CA VAL A 206 -9.62 -16.40 7.97
C VAL A 206 -10.28 -17.75 7.76
N TRP A 207 -11.39 -17.78 7.01
CA TRP A 207 -12.14 -19.00 6.70
C TRP A 207 -12.15 -19.26 5.20
N PHE A 208 -12.00 -20.53 4.82
CA PHE A 208 -12.19 -20.97 3.45
C PHE A 208 -13.54 -21.67 3.33
N TRP A 209 -14.42 -21.08 2.54
CA TRP A 209 -15.68 -21.74 2.20
C TRP A 209 -15.48 -22.64 0.98
N LYS A 210 -16.03 -23.86 1.04
CA LYS A 210 -16.18 -24.75 -0.10
C LYS A 210 -17.67 -24.97 -0.32
N ALA A 211 -18.15 -24.70 -1.52
CA ALA A 211 -19.50 -25.07 -1.91
C ALA A 211 -19.68 -26.58 -1.74
N SER A 212 -20.61 -27.01 -0.89
CA SER A 212 -21.19 -28.33 -1.05
C SER A 212 -21.94 -28.34 -2.38
N ILE A 213 -21.73 -29.37 -3.20
CA ILE A 213 -22.19 -29.55 -4.58
C ILE A 213 -23.73 -29.37 -4.82
N ALA A 214 -24.52 -29.05 -3.79
CA ALA A 214 -25.98 -28.88 -3.89
C ALA A 214 -26.46 -27.52 -4.44
N ALA A 215 -25.59 -26.56 -4.74
CA ALA A 215 -25.99 -25.24 -5.26
C ALA A 215 -25.39 -24.98 -6.64
N ARG A 216 -25.86 -25.73 -7.65
CA ARG A 216 -25.96 -25.34 -9.08
C ARG A 216 -26.38 -26.53 -9.95
N GLU A 217 -27.67 -26.79 -10.00
CA GLU A 217 -28.35 -27.12 -11.26
C GLU A 217 -29.55 -26.18 -11.30
N ASP A 218 -29.42 -25.08 -12.04
CA ASP A 218 -30.54 -24.43 -12.72
C ASP A 218 -29.97 -23.46 -13.78
N GLU A 219 -30.12 -23.93 -15.02
CA GLU A 219 -30.42 -23.19 -16.25
C GLU A 219 -29.53 -22.01 -16.64
N THR A 220 -28.42 -22.32 -17.32
CA THR A 220 -28.07 -21.57 -18.52
C THR A 220 -27.77 -22.59 -19.63
N GLU A 221 -28.83 -23.16 -20.19
CA GLU A 221 -28.76 -23.66 -21.56
C GLU A 221 -28.60 -22.47 -22.50
N ASN A 222 -27.79 -22.67 -23.54
CA ASN A 222 -27.46 -21.68 -24.55
C ASN A 222 -28.70 -21.16 -25.29
N GLU A 223 -28.78 -19.84 -25.46
CA GLU A 223 -29.26 -19.19 -26.68
C GLU A 223 -28.25 -18.13 -27.14
#